data_AF-K6DJY4-F1
#
_entry.id   AF-K6DJY4-F1
#
_cell.length_a   1.000
_cell.length_b   1.000
_cell.length_c   1.000
_cell.angle_alpha   90.00
_cell.angle_beta   90.00
_cell.angle_gamma   90.00
#
_symmetry.space_group_name_H-M   'P 1'
#
loop_
_entity.id
_entity.type
_entity.pdbx_description
1 polymer ?
#
loop_
_entity_poly.entity_id
_entity_poly.type
_entity_poly.pdbx_seq_one_letter_code
_entity_poly.pdbx_strand_id
1 'polypeptide(L)'
;MGTKAYFTNRVYKNTLDKKFVDATNHALFLFNKAKHFSFNTLVKEKRSGKSKRNKSLHLAIKEKFQLDDYFANSALQEANAKQKSLTELNKLYISNKEEQIKSVKKKLKSKKTKLSKLKKIKSSIVNGKPSFPKKSREQKLGNYFVVQFKKKTDIYYHAYQFEHAYLDIQVNRTKTKIGFLTFKLNKFEEQLKRLKTVISSVVFGTKKLYKSQYTMDTYKGYHEKWIK
;
A
#
# COMPACT_ATOMS: atom_id res chain seq x y z
N MET A 1 -0.11 27.94 20.91
CA MET A 1 0.93 28.30 19.92
C MET A 1 0.23 28.82 18.67
N GLY A 2 0.32 30.12 18.39
CA GLY A 2 -0.26 30.71 17.18
C GLY A 2 0.50 30.28 15.93
N THR A 3 -0.22 29.90 14.87
CA THR A 3 0.37 29.59 13.57
C THR A 3 1.01 30.84 12.96
N LYS A 4 2.34 30.91 12.95
CA LYS A 4 3.08 31.94 12.20
C LYS A 4 2.99 31.61 10.71
N ALA A 5 2.23 32.40 9.96
CA ALA A 5 2.23 32.33 8.51
C ALA A 5 3.45 33.11 7.98
N TYR A 6 4.37 32.42 7.30
CA TYR A 6 5.47 33.07 6.60
C TYR A 6 4.99 33.44 5.19
N PHE A 7 4.97 34.73 4.87
CA PHE A 7 4.72 35.18 3.51
C PHE A 7 5.93 34.79 2.66
N THR A 8 5.68 34.07 1.57
CA THR A 8 6.73 33.72 0.60
C THR A 8 6.86 34.84 -0.41
N ASN A 9 8.07 35.38 -0.59
CA ASN A 9 8.37 36.27 -1.72
C ASN A 9 8.39 35.44 -3.00
N ARG A 10 7.21 35.26 -3.61
CA ARG A 10 7.08 34.57 -4.89
C ARG A 10 7.55 35.50 -6.00
N VAL A 11 8.57 35.06 -6.73
CA VAL A 11 9.01 35.73 -7.95
C VAL A 11 8.32 35.07 -9.14
N TYR A 12 7.62 35.86 -9.94
CA TYR A 12 6.92 35.36 -11.11
C TYR A 12 7.80 35.46 -12.36
N LYS A 13 7.66 34.50 -13.29
CA LYS A 13 8.50 34.48 -14.51
C LYS A 13 8.26 35.71 -15.39
N ASN A 14 7.04 36.26 -15.38
CA ASN A 14 6.68 37.45 -16.16
C ASN A 14 7.23 38.77 -15.59
N THR A 15 7.69 38.79 -14.33
CA THR A 15 8.28 39.99 -13.70
C THR A 15 9.80 40.06 -13.83
N LEU A 16 10.42 39.02 -14.39
CA LEU A 16 11.88 38.93 -14.58
C LEU A 16 12.23 39.14 -16.04
N ASP A 17 13.43 39.69 -16.30
CA ASP A 17 13.96 39.75 -17.66
C ASP A 17 14.13 38.34 -18.25
N LYS A 18 13.85 38.23 -19.55
CA LYS A 18 13.79 36.96 -20.27
C LYS A 18 15.11 36.19 -20.16
N LYS A 19 16.25 36.90 -20.19
CA LYS A 19 17.58 36.28 -20.04
C LYS A 19 17.72 35.54 -18.71
N PHE A 20 17.27 36.14 -17.60
CA PHE A 20 17.30 35.49 -16.29
C PHE A 20 16.34 34.31 -16.20
N VAL A 21 15.15 34.43 -16.79
CA VAL A 21 14.18 33.33 -16.86
C VAL A 21 14.78 32.13 -17.59
N ASP A 22 15.40 32.35 -18.75
CA ASP A 22 16.00 31.29 -19.57
C ASP A 22 17.20 30.65 -18.86
N ALA A 23 18.09 31.45 -18.28
CA ALA A 23 19.22 30.94 -17.50
C ALA A 23 18.77 30.12 -16.29
N THR A 24 17.75 30.59 -15.56
CA THR A 24 17.19 29.89 -14.39
C THR A 24 16.53 28.58 -14.81
N ASN A 25 15.76 28.57 -15.89
CA ASN A 25 15.16 27.36 -16.43
C ASN A 25 16.23 26.34 -16.82
N HIS A 26 17.31 26.79 -17.48
CA HIS A 26 18.42 25.93 -17.87
C HIS A 26 19.15 25.34 -16.65
N ALA A 27 19.46 26.15 -15.64
CA ALA A 27 20.08 25.70 -14.41
C ALA A 27 19.22 24.68 -13.66
N LEU A 28 17.91 24.94 -13.51
CA LEU A 28 16.95 24.02 -12.90
C LEU A 28 16.86 22.70 -13.68
N PHE A 29 16.90 22.78 -15.01
CA PHE A 29 16.87 21.61 -15.87
C PHE A 29 18.10 20.72 -15.69
N LEU A 30 19.31 21.30 -15.75
CA LEU A 30 20.55 20.57 -15.51
C LEU A 30 20.58 19.98 -14.11
N PHE A 31 20.18 20.75 -13.10
CA PHE A 31 20.10 20.27 -11.71
C PHE A 31 19.16 19.08 -11.57
N ASN A 32 17.96 19.14 -12.16
CA ASN A 32 17.01 18.03 -12.11
C ASN A 32 17.54 16.78 -12.83
N LYS A 33 18.21 16.94 -13.98
CA LYS A 33 18.89 15.82 -14.66
C LYS A 33 19.98 15.20 -13.80
N ALA A 34 20.83 16.01 -13.19
CA ALA A 34 21.88 15.56 -12.28
C ALA A 34 21.30 14.80 -11.08
N LYS A 35 20.25 15.35 -10.44
CA LYS A 35 19.54 14.70 -9.34
C LYS A 35 18.93 13.35 -9.74
N HIS A 36 18.27 13.29 -10.90
CA HIS A 36 17.65 12.05 -11.39
C HIS A 36 18.71 10.99 -11.68
N PHE A 37 19.81 11.39 -12.32
CA PHE A 37 20.95 10.51 -12.58
C PHE A 37 21.54 9.97 -11.27
N SER A 38 21.79 10.84 -10.31
CA SER A 38 22.33 10.50 -8.98
C SER A 38 21.46 9.46 -8.29
N PHE A 39 20.15 9.72 -8.18
CA PHE A 39 19.21 8.82 -7.55
C PHE A 39 19.13 7.47 -8.26
N ASN A 40 19.06 7.46 -9.59
CA ASN A 40 18.99 6.24 -10.38
C ASN A 40 20.25 5.38 -10.22
N THR A 41 21.43 6.00 -10.19
CA THR A 41 22.70 5.32 -9.94
C THR A 41 22.71 4.68 -8.57
N LEU A 42 22.33 5.42 -7.52
CA LEU A 42 22.23 4.90 -6.15
C LEU A 42 21.25 3.71 -6.04
N VAL A 43 20.09 3.79 -6.71
CA VAL A 43 19.11 2.70 -6.71
C VAL A 43 19.63 1.47 -7.45
N LYS A 44 20.27 1.65 -8.60
CA LYS A 44 20.87 0.55 -9.37
C LYS A 44 21.96 -0.17 -8.56
N GLU A 45 22.83 0.58 -7.90
CA GLU A 45 23.89 0.02 -7.06
C GLU A 45 23.32 -0.80 -5.91
N LYS A 46 22.34 -0.25 -5.18
CA LYS A 46 21.63 -0.98 -4.12
C LYS A 46 20.98 -2.27 -4.62
N ARG A 47 20.41 -2.26 -5.83
CA ARG A 47 19.81 -3.47 -6.45
C ARG A 47 20.84 -4.51 -6.86
N SER A 48 22.00 -4.09 -7.35
CA SER A 48 23.08 -5.00 -7.76
C SER A 48 23.96 -5.48 -6.61
N GLY A 49 23.92 -4.81 -5.46
CA GLY A 49 24.81 -5.10 -4.32
C GLY A 49 26.28 -4.75 -4.55
N LYS A 50 26.64 -4.18 -5.72
CA LYS A 50 28.01 -3.82 -6.09
C LYS A 50 28.03 -2.38 -6.62
N SER A 51 29.07 -1.63 -6.24
CA SER A 51 29.39 -0.37 -6.92
C SER A 51 30.06 -0.69 -8.26
N LYS A 52 29.56 -0.13 -9.35
CA LYS A 52 30.20 -0.21 -10.68
C LYS A 52 30.97 1.07 -11.02
N ARG A 53 31.17 1.96 -10.04
CA ARG A 53 31.81 3.26 -10.23
C ARG A 53 33.30 3.16 -9.95
N ASN A 54 34.11 3.74 -10.85
CA ASN A 54 35.55 3.93 -10.65
C ASN A 54 35.86 5.20 -9.85
N LYS A 55 34.99 6.22 -9.94
CA LYS A 55 35.12 7.52 -9.24
C LYS A 55 33.98 7.72 -8.23
N SER A 56 34.11 8.72 -7.35
CA SER A 56 33.00 9.12 -6.48
C SER A 56 31.78 9.56 -7.30
N LEU A 57 30.57 9.40 -6.75
CA LEU A 57 29.34 9.76 -7.47
C LEU A 57 29.29 11.26 -7.76
N HIS A 58 29.78 12.09 -6.83
CA HIS A 58 29.92 13.53 -6.99
C HIS A 58 30.79 13.89 -8.20
N LEU A 59 31.99 13.33 -8.32
CA LEU A 59 32.88 13.57 -9.46
C LEU A 59 32.25 13.08 -10.78
N ALA A 60 31.58 11.94 -10.76
CA ALA A 60 30.87 11.43 -11.94
C ALA A 60 29.72 12.34 -12.40
N ILE A 61 29.02 13.01 -11.47
CA ILE A 61 27.98 14.00 -11.80
C ILE A 61 28.61 15.27 -12.34
N LYS A 62 29.67 15.75 -11.68
CA LYS A 62 30.43 16.96 -12.05
C LYS A 62 30.92 16.86 -13.49
N GLU A 63 31.65 15.79 -13.81
CA GLU A 63 32.21 15.54 -15.14
C GLU A 63 31.11 15.38 -16.21
N LYS A 64 30.03 14.68 -15.88
CA LYS A 64 28.96 14.38 -16.84
C LYS A 64 28.10 15.59 -17.23
N PHE A 65 27.82 16.46 -16.28
CA PHE A 65 26.93 17.61 -16.49
C PHE A 65 27.68 18.95 -16.51
N GLN A 66 29.02 18.94 -16.42
CA GLN A 66 29.87 20.13 -16.40
C GLN A 66 29.39 21.14 -15.35
N LEU A 67 29.10 20.64 -14.14
CA LEU A 67 28.59 21.45 -13.04
C LEU A 67 29.71 21.87 -12.09
N ASP A 68 29.50 22.97 -11.39
CA ASP A 68 30.36 23.35 -10.26
C ASP A 68 30.18 22.39 -9.08
N ASP A 69 31.17 22.38 -8.18
CA ASP A 69 31.15 21.50 -7.01
C ASP A 69 29.93 21.72 -6.12
N TYR A 70 29.50 22.97 -5.96
CA TYR A 70 28.29 23.32 -5.19
C TYR A 70 27.03 22.70 -5.79
N PHE A 71 26.84 22.82 -7.11
CA PHE A 71 25.67 22.28 -7.80
C PHE A 71 25.67 20.76 -7.81
N ALA A 72 26.82 20.13 -8.06
CA ALA A 72 26.97 18.68 -8.04
C ALA A 72 26.71 18.10 -6.64
N ASN A 73 27.24 18.74 -5.58
CA ASN A 73 27.02 18.32 -4.20
C ASN A 73 25.55 18.49 -3.79
N SER A 74 24.93 19.62 -4.12
CA SER A 74 23.52 19.87 -3.83
C SER A 74 22.61 18.84 -4.50
N ALA A 75 22.86 18.51 -5.78
CA ALA A 75 22.08 17.51 -6.51
C ALA A 75 22.21 16.11 -5.88
N LEU A 76 23.41 15.76 -5.42
CA LEU A 76 23.68 14.50 -4.72
C LEU A 76 22.98 14.46 -3.36
N GLN A 77 23.02 15.55 -2.59
CA GLN A 77 22.36 15.65 -1.29
C GLN A 77 20.84 15.51 -1.41
N GLU A 78 20.23 16.17 -2.39
CA GLU A 78 18.81 16.04 -2.72
C GLU A 78 18.43 14.61 -3.12
N ALA A 79 19.26 13.95 -3.94
CA ALA A 79 19.04 12.56 -4.30
C ALA A 79 19.11 11.62 -3.08
N ASN A 80 20.08 11.85 -2.18
CA ASN A 80 20.21 11.12 -0.92
C ASN A 80 19.03 11.37 0.02
N ALA A 81 18.57 12.62 0.14
CA ALA A 81 17.40 12.99 0.94
C ALA A 81 16.14 12.26 0.44
N LYS A 82 15.92 12.23 -0.89
CA LYS A 82 14.82 11.45 -1.48
C LYS A 82 14.94 9.96 -1.19
N GLN A 83 16.15 9.41 -1.20
CA GLN A 83 16.36 8.01 -0.88
C GLN A 83 16.06 7.72 0.61
N LYS A 84 16.48 8.59 1.52
CA LYS A 84 16.16 8.49 2.96
C LYS A 84 14.65 8.54 3.19
N SER A 85 13.97 9.53 2.61
CA SER A 85 12.51 9.64 2.66
C SER A 85 11.81 8.36 2.17
N LEU A 86 12.28 7.77 1.08
CA LEU A 86 11.75 6.50 0.57
C LEU A 86 11.96 5.33 1.54
N THR A 87 13.12 5.26 2.20
CA THR A 87 13.37 4.20 3.19
C THR A 87 12.46 4.33 4.41
N GLU A 88 12.22 5.55 4.89
CA GLU A 88 11.29 5.81 6.00
C GLU A 88 9.85 5.46 5.60
N LEU A 89 9.43 5.86 4.41
CA LEU A 89 8.11 5.52 3.87
C LEU A 89 7.91 4.00 3.76
N ASN A 90 8.93 3.28 3.28
CA ASN A 90 8.89 1.81 3.21
C ASN A 90 8.76 1.17 4.60
N LYS A 91 9.49 1.69 5.62
CA LYS A 91 9.36 1.20 7.01
C LYS A 91 7.92 1.36 7.51
N LEU A 92 7.32 2.53 7.28
CA LEU A 92 5.91 2.79 7.62
C LEU A 92 4.97 1.80 6.92
N TYR A 93 5.17 1.57 5.62
CA TYR A 93 4.35 0.62 4.86
C TYR A 93 4.49 -0.82 5.34
N ILE A 94 5.70 -1.26 5.72
CA ILE A 94 5.92 -2.58 6.31
C ILE A 94 5.16 -2.71 7.62
N SER A 95 5.33 -1.75 8.54
CA SER A 95 4.62 -1.74 9.83
C SER A 95 3.11 -1.82 9.66
N ASN A 96 2.54 -0.95 8.82
CA ASN A 96 1.11 -0.94 8.52
C ASN A 96 0.62 -2.28 7.95
N LYS A 97 1.42 -2.93 7.11
CA LYS A 97 1.07 -4.25 6.54
C LYS A 97 1.13 -5.36 7.58
N GLU A 98 2.10 -5.33 8.49
CA GLU A 98 2.21 -6.28 9.60
C GLU A 98 1.00 -6.18 10.54
N GLU A 99 0.56 -4.96 10.86
CA GLU A 99 -0.66 -4.73 11.64
C GLU A 99 -1.92 -5.23 10.92
N GLN A 100 -2.03 -4.97 9.62
CA GLN A 100 -3.14 -5.48 8.80
C GLN A 100 -3.20 -7.02 8.82
N ILE A 101 -2.04 -7.68 8.70
CA ILE A 101 -1.93 -9.14 8.78
C ILE A 101 -2.37 -9.63 10.16
N LYS A 102 -1.90 -9.01 11.24
CA LYS A 102 -2.29 -9.35 12.63
C LYS A 102 -3.81 -9.24 12.83
N SER A 103 -4.41 -8.17 12.33
CA SER A 103 -5.86 -7.95 12.37
C SER A 103 -6.63 -9.03 11.60
N VAL A 104 -6.18 -9.37 10.39
CA VAL A 104 -6.79 -10.44 9.58
C VAL A 104 -6.65 -11.81 10.25
N LYS A 105 -5.47 -12.14 10.80
CA LYS A 105 -5.24 -13.39 11.56
C LYS A 105 -6.19 -13.51 12.76
N LYS A 106 -6.40 -12.43 13.53
CA LYS A 106 -7.37 -12.39 14.63
C LYS A 106 -8.81 -12.62 14.14
N LYS A 107 -9.21 -11.96 13.05
CA LYS A 107 -10.54 -12.16 12.44
C LYS A 107 -10.71 -13.60 11.97
N LEU A 108 -9.70 -14.17 11.32
CA LEU A 108 -9.70 -15.55 10.82
C LEU A 108 -9.85 -16.56 11.98
N LYS A 109 -9.12 -16.38 13.09
CA LYS A 109 -9.30 -17.19 14.31
C LYS A 109 -10.75 -17.14 14.81
N SER A 110 -11.33 -15.95 14.91
CA SER A 110 -12.74 -15.78 15.34
C SER A 110 -13.76 -16.46 14.42
N LYS A 111 -13.50 -16.50 13.10
CA LYS A 111 -14.38 -17.18 12.13
C LYS A 111 -14.21 -18.69 12.18
N LYS A 112 -12.98 -19.21 12.35
CA LYS A 112 -12.72 -20.64 12.54
C LYS A 112 -13.40 -21.17 13.82
N THR A 113 -13.31 -20.44 14.93
CA THR A 113 -14.02 -20.83 16.16
C THR A 113 -15.53 -20.81 15.99
N LYS A 114 -16.09 -19.80 15.28
CA LYS A 114 -17.52 -19.79 14.93
C LYS A 114 -17.90 -21.02 14.07
N LEU A 115 -17.11 -21.36 13.07
CA LEU A 115 -17.36 -22.53 12.21
C LEU A 115 -17.36 -23.83 13.02
N SER A 116 -16.39 -24.02 13.93
CA SER A 116 -16.34 -25.19 14.82
C SER A 116 -17.59 -25.29 15.69
N LYS A 117 -18.06 -24.18 16.28
CA LYS A 117 -19.30 -24.14 17.06
C LYS A 117 -20.52 -24.54 16.21
N LEU A 118 -20.68 -23.97 15.01
CA LEU A 118 -21.79 -24.32 14.12
C LEU A 118 -21.75 -25.79 13.70
N LYS A 119 -20.56 -26.34 13.42
CA LYS A 119 -20.40 -27.78 13.12
C LYS A 119 -20.79 -28.66 14.29
N LYS A 120 -20.43 -28.30 15.53
CA LYS A 120 -20.83 -29.04 16.75
C LYS A 120 -22.34 -29.03 16.97
N ILE A 121 -23.00 -27.89 16.72
CA ILE A 121 -24.46 -27.79 16.78
C ILE A 121 -25.09 -28.66 15.69
N LYS A 122 -24.56 -28.61 14.46
CA LYS A 122 -25.06 -29.45 13.37
C LYS A 122 -24.94 -30.94 13.70
N SER A 123 -23.78 -31.40 14.17
CA SER A 123 -23.58 -32.80 14.55
C SER A 123 -24.48 -33.26 15.70
N SER A 124 -24.75 -32.39 16.67
CA SER A 124 -25.63 -32.74 17.80
C SER A 124 -27.09 -32.92 17.37
N ILE A 125 -27.54 -32.15 16.38
CA ILE A 125 -28.86 -32.30 15.76
C ILE A 125 -28.96 -33.59 14.97
N VAL A 126 -27.97 -33.90 14.11
CA VAL A 126 -27.94 -35.15 13.33
C VAL A 126 -27.92 -36.38 14.24
N ASN A 127 -27.22 -36.30 15.38
CA ASN A 127 -27.18 -37.39 16.37
C ASN A 127 -28.45 -37.48 17.24
N GLY A 128 -29.48 -36.68 16.98
CA GLY A 128 -30.76 -36.71 17.70
C GLY A 128 -30.74 -36.11 19.12
N LYS A 129 -29.60 -35.58 19.58
CA LYS A 129 -29.45 -34.93 20.90
C LYS A 129 -28.96 -33.48 20.74
N PRO A 130 -29.86 -32.53 20.40
CA PRO A 130 -29.48 -31.14 20.15
C PRO A 130 -28.81 -30.51 21.37
N SER A 131 -27.55 -30.12 21.20
CA SER A 131 -26.75 -29.49 22.25
C SER A 131 -26.26 -28.12 21.79
N PHE A 132 -26.51 -27.11 22.63
CA PHE A 132 -26.20 -25.70 22.36
C PHE A 132 -25.27 -25.12 23.43
N PRO A 133 -24.25 -24.33 23.07
CA PRO A 133 -23.43 -23.63 24.04
C PRO A 133 -24.24 -22.63 24.88
N LYS A 134 -23.99 -22.57 26.20
CA LYS A 134 -24.73 -21.73 27.19
C LYS A 134 -24.89 -20.24 26.85
N LYS A 135 -24.03 -19.67 25.98
CA LYS A 135 -24.07 -18.25 25.54
C LYS A 135 -24.14 -18.11 24.01
N SER A 136 -24.69 -19.12 23.33
CA SER A 136 -24.88 -19.06 21.87
C SER A 136 -26.19 -18.36 21.52
N ARG A 137 -26.26 -17.85 20.27
CA ARG A 137 -27.47 -17.21 19.74
C ARG A 137 -28.52 -18.24 19.38
N GLU A 138 -28.04 -19.42 19.00
CA GLU A 138 -28.82 -20.61 18.69
C GLU A 138 -29.21 -21.32 19.99
N GLN A 139 -30.50 -21.45 20.26
CA GLN A 139 -31.02 -22.10 21.47
C GLN A 139 -32.20 -22.99 21.11
N LYS A 140 -32.46 -23.98 21.96
CA LYS A 140 -33.72 -24.74 21.96
C LYS A 140 -34.58 -24.22 23.11
N LEU A 141 -35.79 -23.76 22.80
CA LEU A 141 -36.75 -23.27 23.78
C LEU A 141 -38.02 -24.12 23.66
N GLY A 142 -38.21 -25.04 24.61
CA GLY A 142 -39.26 -26.06 24.52
C GLY A 142 -39.10 -26.91 23.25
N ASN A 143 -40.14 -26.94 22.42
CA ASN A 143 -40.14 -27.69 21.16
C ASN A 143 -39.56 -26.89 19.97
N TYR A 144 -39.28 -25.60 20.15
CA TYR A 144 -38.84 -24.72 19.08
C TYR A 144 -37.32 -24.52 19.09
N PHE A 145 -36.75 -24.30 17.90
CA PHE A 145 -35.39 -23.82 17.74
C PHE A 145 -35.42 -22.33 17.47
N VAL A 146 -34.63 -21.56 18.23
CA VAL A 146 -34.69 -20.11 18.25
C VAL A 146 -33.30 -19.54 17.99
N VAL A 147 -33.23 -18.53 17.11
CA VAL A 147 -32.02 -17.74 16.87
C VAL A 147 -32.31 -16.28 17.23
N GLN A 148 -31.69 -15.82 18.31
CA GLN A 148 -31.86 -14.45 18.78
C GLN A 148 -30.85 -13.50 18.12
N PHE A 149 -31.35 -12.47 17.44
CA PHE A 149 -30.58 -11.33 16.98
C PHE A 149 -30.93 -10.09 17.82
N LYS A 150 -30.13 -9.02 17.68
CA LYS A 150 -30.36 -7.78 18.44
C LYS A 150 -31.72 -7.11 18.17
N LYS A 151 -32.29 -7.28 16.97
CA LYS A 151 -33.51 -6.59 16.52
C LYS A 151 -34.63 -7.54 16.08
N LYS A 152 -34.37 -8.84 16.04
CA LYS A 152 -35.32 -9.85 15.55
C LYS A 152 -34.98 -11.22 16.12
N THR A 153 -35.95 -12.11 16.13
CA THR A 153 -35.78 -13.50 16.55
C THR A 153 -36.34 -14.39 15.46
N ASP A 154 -35.54 -15.32 14.95
CA ASP A 154 -35.98 -16.29 13.97
C ASP A 154 -36.34 -17.60 14.70
N ILE A 155 -37.53 -18.13 14.44
CA ILE A 155 -38.08 -19.34 15.08
C ILE A 155 -38.21 -20.44 14.02
N TYR A 156 -37.85 -21.66 14.39
CA TYR A 156 -37.94 -22.85 13.54
C TYR A 156 -38.69 -23.94 14.29
N TYR A 157 -39.66 -24.57 13.62
CA TYR A 157 -40.62 -25.47 14.26
C TYR A 157 -40.06 -26.86 14.53
N HIS A 158 -39.12 -27.32 13.70
CA HIS A 158 -38.56 -28.66 13.79
C HIS A 158 -37.08 -28.65 13.40
N ALA A 159 -36.36 -29.69 13.83
CA ALA A 159 -34.91 -29.75 13.72
C ALA A 159 -34.40 -29.70 12.27
N TYR A 160 -35.12 -30.35 11.35
CA TYR A 160 -34.79 -30.38 9.93
C TYR A 160 -34.84 -28.97 9.29
N GLN A 161 -35.89 -28.20 9.57
CA GLN A 161 -36.00 -26.81 9.09
C GLN A 161 -34.85 -25.95 9.62
N PHE A 162 -34.51 -26.09 10.89
CA PHE A 162 -33.41 -25.34 11.50
C PHE A 162 -32.04 -25.69 10.89
N GLU A 163 -31.80 -26.98 10.62
CA GLU A 163 -30.57 -27.45 9.99
C GLU A 163 -30.36 -26.84 8.61
N HIS A 164 -31.32 -27.02 7.70
CA HIS A 164 -31.14 -26.63 6.31
C HIS A 164 -31.36 -25.14 6.07
N ALA A 165 -32.38 -24.53 6.69
CA ALA A 165 -32.68 -23.12 6.46
C ALA A 165 -31.71 -22.16 7.18
N TYR A 166 -31.13 -22.58 8.31
CA TYR A 166 -30.23 -21.72 9.08
C TYR A 166 -28.80 -22.26 9.15
N LEU A 167 -28.58 -23.46 9.71
CA LEU A 167 -27.22 -23.93 10.01
C LEU A 167 -26.39 -24.10 8.76
N ASP A 168 -26.91 -24.74 7.72
CA ASP A 168 -26.18 -24.97 6.46
C ASP A 168 -25.80 -23.67 5.78
N ILE A 169 -26.75 -22.74 5.69
CA ILE A 169 -26.50 -21.41 5.13
C ILE A 169 -25.43 -20.68 5.96
N GLN A 170 -25.47 -20.74 7.29
CA GLN A 170 -24.48 -20.08 8.15
C GLN A 170 -23.11 -20.74 8.08
N VAL A 171 -23.04 -22.08 7.97
CA VAL A 171 -21.80 -22.83 7.76
C VAL A 171 -21.17 -22.43 6.44
N ASN A 172 -21.94 -22.44 5.34
CA ASN A 172 -21.45 -22.08 4.01
C ASN A 172 -21.02 -20.60 3.94
N ARG A 173 -21.80 -19.68 4.52
CA ARG A 173 -21.42 -18.26 4.65
C ARG A 173 -20.13 -18.09 5.45
N THR A 174 -19.94 -18.87 6.51
CA THR A 174 -18.73 -18.78 7.35
C THR A 174 -17.52 -19.38 6.64
N LYS A 175 -17.66 -20.51 5.95
CA LYS A 175 -16.62 -21.11 5.09
C LYS A 175 -16.18 -20.13 4.00
N THR A 176 -17.12 -19.54 3.28
CA THR A 176 -16.86 -18.54 2.23
C THR A 176 -16.08 -17.34 2.80
N LYS A 177 -16.51 -16.81 3.94
CA LYS A 177 -15.80 -15.72 4.63
C LYS A 177 -14.38 -16.11 5.06
N ILE A 178 -14.17 -17.35 5.50
CA ILE A 178 -12.83 -17.85 5.80
C ILE A 178 -11.99 -17.87 4.52
N GLY A 179 -12.52 -18.37 3.40
CA GLY A 179 -11.86 -18.36 2.09
C GLY A 179 -11.43 -16.95 1.64
N PHE A 180 -12.31 -15.96 1.79
CA PHE A 180 -11.95 -14.57 1.50
C PHE A 180 -10.88 -14.02 2.43
N LEU A 181 -10.93 -14.36 3.73
CA LEU A 181 -9.92 -13.92 4.69
C LEU A 181 -8.56 -14.59 4.46
N THR A 182 -8.54 -15.87 4.07
CA THR A 182 -7.30 -16.57 3.71
C THR A 182 -6.68 -15.99 2.45
N PHE A 183 -7.48 -15.76 1.40
CA PHE A 183 -7.00 -15.10 0.18
C PHE A 183 -6.44 -13.70 0.48
N LYS A 184 -7.15 -12.91 1.29
CA LYS A 184 -6.69 -11.58 1.71
C LYS A 184 -5.39 -11.63 2.51
N LEU A 185 -5.24 -12.62 3.39
CA LEU A 185 -4.02 -12.84 4.16
C LEU A 185 -2.85 -13.15 3.22
N ASN A 186 -3.00 -14.12 2.31
CA ASN A 186 -1.95 -14.48 1.34
C ASN A 186 -1.51 -13.27 0.53
N LYS A 187 -2.47 -12.51 0.00
CA LYS A 187 -2.20 -11.26 -0.73
C LYS A 187 -1.40 -10.25 0.10
N PHE A 188 -1.70 -10.11 1.39
CA PHE A 188 -0.95 -9.20 2.26
C PHE A 188 0.44 -9.71 2.59
N GLU A 189 0.61 -11.01 2.78
CA GLU A 189 1.92 -11.63 3.00
C GLU A 189 2.82 -11.50 1.76
N GLU A 190 2.26 -11.69 0.55
CA GLU A 190 2.97 -11.43 -0.71
C GLU A 190 3.37 -9.96 -0.87
N GLN A 191 2.45 -9.03 -0.55
CA GLN A 191 2.75 -7.60 -0.58
C GLN A 191 3.87 -7.23 0.40
N LEU A 192 3.84 -7.80 1.61
CA LEU A 192 4.90 -7.60 2.61
C LEU A 192 6.22 -8.18 2.13
N LYS A 193 6.23 -9.40 1.57
CA LYS A 193 7.41 -10.01 0.97
C LYS A 193 8.01 -9.09 -0.10
N ARG A 194 7.17 -8.57 -1.01
CA ARG A 194 7.59 -7.63 -2.05
C ARG A 194 8.18 -6.34 -1.47
N LEU A 195 7.59 -5.78 -0.42
CA LEU A 195 8.11 -4.58 0.24
C LEU A 195 9.49 -4.81 0.87
N LYS A 196 9.76 -6.02 1.37
CA LYS A 196 11.06 -6.39 1.95
C LYS A 196 12.12 -6.73 0.89
N THR A 197 11.73 -7.35 -0.21
CA THR A 197 12.68 -7.80 -1.26
C THR A 197 12.96 -6.74 -2.32
N VAL A 198 11.95 -5.96 -2.73
CA VAL A 198 12.08 -5.03 -3.86
C VAL A 198 12.51 -3.67 -3.37
N ILE A 199 13.68 -3.23 -3.84
CA ILE A 199 14.12 -1.85 -3.66
C ILE A 199 13.27 -0.94 -4.54
N SER A 200 12.46 -0.10 -3.89
CA SER A 200 11.55 0.83 -4.55
C SER A 200 12.31 1.88 -5.37
N SER A 201 11.75 2.22 -6.53
CA SER A 201 12.12 3.39 -7.31
C SER A 201 11.11 4.51 -7.08
N VAL A 202 11.51 5.74 -7.41
CA VAL A 202 10.66 6.92 -7.30
C VAL A 202 10.36 7.46 -8.69
N VAL A 203 9.13 7.93 -8.88
CA VAL A 203 8.76 8.74 -10.05
C VAL A 203 9.03 10.20 -9.69
N PHE A 204 9.82 10.87 -10.52
CA PHE A 204 10.05 12.30 -10.37
C PHE A 204 8.90 13.07 -11.02
N GLY A 205 8.38 14.08 -10.31
CA GLY A 205 7.17 14.80 -10.72
C GLY A 205 5.89 14.05 -10.36
N THR A 206 4.77 14.42 -10.98
CA THR A 206 3.49 13.78 -10.70
C THR A 206 3.32 12.50 -11.51
N LYS A 207 2.65 11.50 -10.91
CA LYS A 207 2.31 10.25 -11.62
C LYS A 207 1.47 10.51 -12.88
N LYS A 208 0.64 11.55 -12.87
CA LYS A 208 -0.14 11.99 -14.04
C LYS A 208 0.78 12.41 -15.19
N LEU A 209 1.76 13.26 -14.90
CA LEU A 209 2.73 13.77 -15.87
C LEU A 209 3.66 12.68 -16.41
N TYR A 210 4.03 11.70 -15.57
CA TYR A 210 4.73 10.51 -16.03
C TYR A 210 3.87 9.63 -16.96
N LYS A 211 2.58 9.44 -16.67
CA LYS A 211 1.71 8.62 -17.54
C LYS A 211 1.46 9.27 -18.90
N SER A 212 1.26 10.58 -18.95
CA SER A 212 0.98 11.30 -20.19
C SER A 212 2.09 11.23 -21.23
N GLN A 213 3.33 10.86 -20.85
CA GLN A 213 4.46 10.71 -21.78
C GLN A 213 4.23 9.63 -22.84
N TYR A 214 3.44 8.60 -22.53
CA TYR A 214 3.18 7.48 -23.43
C TYR A 214 1.83 7.57 -24.14
N THR A 215 1.01 8.56 -23.81
CA THR A 215 -0.41 8.62 -24.20
C THR A 215 -0.72 9.75 -25.18
N MET A 216 0.06 10.83 -25.18
CA MET A 216 -0.12 11.92 -26.15
C MET A 216 0.81 11.70 -27.34
N ASP A 217 0.26 11.66 -28.56
CA ASP A 217 1.05 11.48 -29.79
C ASP A 217 2.12 12.56 -29.97
N THR A 218 1.90 13.75 -29.41
CA THR A 218 2.88 14.85 -29.35
C THR A 218 4.14 14.53 -28.54
N TYR A 219 4.05 13.64 -27.55
CA TYR A 219 5.15 13.27 -26.65
C TYR A 219 5.70 11.85 -26.90
N LYS A 220 4.98 11.01 -27.65
CA LYS A 220 5.33 9.62 -27.95
C LYS A 220 6.65 9.48 -28.73
N GLY A 221 7.01 10.49 -29.53
CA GLY A 221 8.27 10.54 -30.30
C GLY A 221 9.25 11.66 -29.91
N TYR A 222 8.85 12.63 -29.06
CA TYR A 222 9.65 13.81 -28.73
C TYR A 222 9.68 14.07 -27.21
N HIS A 223 10.52 13.31 -26.49
CA HIS A 223 10.72 13.49 -25.05
C HIS A 223 11.26 14.88 -24.67
N GLU A 224 11.85 15.61 -25.62
CA GLU A 224 12.35 16.97 -25.43
C GLU A 224 11.23 18.00 -25.23
N LYS A 225 10.05 17.78 -25.85
CA LYS A 225 8.87 18.66 -25.71
C LYS A 225 8.18 18.55 -24.33
N TRP A 226 8.67 17.64 -23.48
CA TRP A 226 8.17 17.43 -22.11
C TRP A 226 8.63 18.53 -21.13
N ILE A 227 9.60 19.37 -21.53
CA ILE A 227 10.33 20.31 -20.67
C ILE A 227 9.77 21.74 -20.88
N LYS A 228 8.48 21.96 -20.59
CA LYS A 228 7.92 23.31 -20.39
C LYS A 228 7.89 23.66 -18.91
#